data_AF-A0A1A7YEL3-F1
#
_entry.id   AF-A0A1A7YEL3-F1
#
_cell.length_a   1.000
_cell.length_b   1.000
_cell.length_c   1.000
_cell.angle_alpha   90.00
_cell.angle_beta   90.00
_cell.angle_gamma   90.00
#
_symmetry.space_group_name_H-M   'P 1'
#
loop_
_entity.id
_entity.type
_entity.pdbx_description
1 polymer ?
#
loop_
_entity_poly.entity_id
_entity_poly.type
_entity_poly.pdbx_seq_one_letter_code
_entity_poly.pdbx_strand_id
1 'polypeptide(L)'
;YKPVHRAPLSLDSPCETSDPTLLSLLQCRCSSQTTEMEEKMNTALLAPNEETKASLRRLHHPFGTPQVTQPDVSFCLLHQSDYLTGYSRDIIVPLWVSYVIKPLFHVRAPGPEECVRADVRVPPEASQLCSRFKNHPRLTFGLLHPPYLNDSAPETDSLINSNMVPMFPAFKNVWT
;
A
#
# COMPACT_ATOMS: atom_id res chain seq x y z
N TYR A 1 -23.06 -32.68 8.65
CA TYR A 1 -22.68 -31.26 8.50
C TYR A 1 -21.67 -31.16 7.37
N LYS A 2 -21.87 -30.25 6.40
CA LYS A 2 -20.90 -29.97 5.32
C LYS A 2 -20.40 -28.53 5.51
N PRO A 3 -19.12 -28.32 5.84
CA PRO A 3 -18.60 -26.96 6.01
C PRO A 3 -18.61 -26.22 4.67
N VAL A 4 -18.87 -24.91 4.72
CA VAL A 4 -18.82 -24.00 3.57
C VAL A 4 -17.99 -22.78 3.94
N HIS A 5 -17.42 -22.11 2.94
CA HIS A 5 -16.75 -20.84 3.16
C HIS A 5 -17.76 -19.80 3.65
N ARG A 6 -17.32 -18.98 4.62
CA ARG A 6 -18.12 -17.85 5.10
C ARG A 6 -18.21 -16.80 3.99
N ALA A 7 -19.41 -16.28 3.74
CA ALA A 7 -19.62 -15.19 2.79
C ALA A 7 -18.99 -13.88 3.30
N PRO A 8 -18.52 -12.98 2.41
CA PRO A 8 -18.10 -11.65 2.81
C PRO A 8 -19.28 -10.86 3.35
N LEU A 9 -19.04 -10.07 4.39
CA LEU A 9 -20.04 -9.13 4.94
C LEU A 9 -19.80 -7.69 4.45
N SER A 10 -18.61 -7.41 3.91
CA SER A 10 -18.25 -6.13 3.29
C SER A 10 -17.57 -6.38 1.95
N LEU A 11 -17.93 -5.57 0.94
CA LEU A 11 -17.37 -5.62 -0.41
C LEU A 11 -16.45 -4.41 -0.62
N ASP A 12 -15.45 -4.56 -1.48
CA ASP A 12 -14.60 -3.43 -1.87
C ASP A 12 -15.40 -2.42 -2.69
N SER A 13 -15.15 -1.14 -2.42
CA SER A 13 -15.58 -0.04 -3.29
C SER A 13 -14.36 0.59 -3.97
N PRO A 14 -14.53 1.35 -5.06
CA PRO A 14 -13.43 2.12 -5.63
C PRO A 14 -12.80 3.06 -4.58
N CYS A 15 -11.49 3.28 -4.66
CA CYS A 15 -10.86 4.37 -3.90
C CYS A 15 -11.08 5.69 -4.64
N GLU A 16 -11.43 6.76 -3.93
CA GLU A 16 -11.62 8.08 -4.53
C GLU A 16 -10.27 8.76 -4.75
N THR A 17 -10.03 9.20 -5.98
CA THR A 17 -8.82 9.94 -6.33
C THR A 17 -8.85 11.32 -5.69
N SER A 18 -7.75 11.71 -5.06
CA SER A 18 -7.63 13.00 -4.37
C SER A 18 -7.32 14.15 -5.31
N ASP A 19 -7.68 15.36 -4.89
CA ASP A 19 -7.04 16.57 -5.41
C ASP A 19 -5.54 16.55 -5.01
N PRO A 20 -4.62 16.59 -5.99
CA PRO A 20 -3.18 16.61 -5.72
C PRO A 20 -2.72 17.72 -4.76
N THR A 21 -3.44 18.84 -4.73
CA THR A 21 -3.12 19.96 -3.83
C THR A 21 -3.27 19.61 -2.35
N LEU A 22 -4.23 18.75 -2.01
CA LEU A 22 -4.52 18.35 -0.63
C LEU A 22 -3.54 17.28 -0.11
N LEU A 23 -2.89 16.53 -1.00
CA LEU A 23 -1.89 15.53 -0.62
C LEU A 23 -0.64 16.16 0.02
N SER A 24 -0.37 17.43 -0.28
CA SER A 24 0.71 18.19 0.36
C SER A 24 0.54 18.29 1.89
N LEU A 25 -0.69 18.23 2.39
CA LEU A 25 -1.03 18.27 3.82
C LEU A 25 -0.57 17.02 4.57
N LEU A 26 -0.38 15.90 3.87
CA LEU A 26 0.04 14.64 4.47
C LEU A 26 1.51 14.66 4.91
N GLN A 27 2.28 15.65 4.44
CA GLN A 27 3.70 15.85 4.74
C GLN A 27 4.57 14.60 4.45
N CYS A 28 4.11 13.77 3.52
CA CYS A 28 4.83 12.63 2.97
C CYS A 28 5.64 13.12 1.78
N ARG A 29 6.96 13.32 1.97
CA ARG A 29 7.85 13.85 0.93
C ARG A 29 9.15 13.08 0.89
N CYS A 30 9.63 12.87 -0.33
CA CYS A 30 10.91 12.25 -0.60
C CYS A 30 11.91 13.30 -1.07
N SER A 31 12.89 13.66 -0.24
CA SER A 31 13.93 14.65 -0.64
C SER A 31 14.79 14.18 -1.82
N SER A 32 14.81 12.87 -2.09
CA SER A 32 15.49 12.26 -3.25
C SER A 32 14.67 12.32 -4.54
N GLN A 33 13.40 12.73 -4.49
CA GLN A 33 12.49 12.77 -5.64
C GLN A 33 12.12 14.22 -5.97
N THR A 34 12.06 14.56 -7.25
CA THR A 34 11.50 15.85 -7.69
C THR A 34 9.99 15.78 -7.82
N THR A 35 9.31 16.92 -7.82
CA THR A 35 7.86 16.98 -8.09
C THR A 35 7.48 16.29 -9.40
N GLU A 36 8.25 16.49 -10.46
CA GLU A 36 8.03 15.86 -11.77
C GLU A 36 8.16 14.32 -11.71
N MET A 37 9.10 13.81 -10.91
CA MET A 37 9.24 12.36 -10.69
C MET A 37 8.02 11.82 -9.94
N GLU A 38 7.56 12.51 -8.88
CA GLU A 38 6.35 12.12 -8.15
C GLU A 38 5.10 12.15 -9.02
N GLU A 39 4.91 13.18 -9.85
CA GLU A 39 3.81 13.26 -10.82
C GLU A 39 3.81 12.10 -11.82
N LYS A 40 4.99 11.72 -12.33
CA LYS A 40 5.12 10.57 -13.23
C LYS A 40 4.76 9.25 -12.54
N MET A 41 5.24 9.04 -11.31
CA MET A 41 4.89 7.86 -10.51
C MET A 41 3.39 7.80 -10.19
N ASN A 42 2.80 8.93 -9.82
CA ASN A 42 1.38 9.04 -9.53
C ASN A 42 0.52 8.77 -10.76
N THR A 43 0.93 9.26 -11.93
CA THR A 43 0.27 8.97 -13.21
C THR A 43 0.32 7.48 -13.52
N ALA A 44 1.46 6.82 -13.27
CA ALA A 44 1.60 5.37 -13.47
C ALA A 44 0.70 4.55 -12.53
N LEU A 45 0.47 5.00 -11.29
CA LEU A 45 -0.46 4.33 -10.35
C LEU A 45 -1.93 4.43 -10.78
N LEU A 46 -2.31 5.48 -11.51
CA LEU A 46 -3.67 5.74 -11.99
C LEU A 46 -3.95 5.12 -13.36
N ALA A 47 -2.90 4.79 -14.12
CA ALA A 47 -2.99 4.27 -15.48
C ALA A 47 -3.57 2.85 -15.67
N PRO A 48 -3.51 1.89 -14.71
CA PRO A 48 -3.95 0.52 -14.95
C PRO A 48 -5.44 0.44 -15.34
N ASN A 49 -5.71 -0.09 -16.53
CA ASN A 49 -7.06 -0.40 -16.99
C ASN A 49 -7.58 -1.71 -16.35
N GLU A 50 -8.85 -2.04 -16.59
CA GLU A 50 -9.47 -3.25 -16.01
C GLU A 50 -8.79 -4.56 -16.43
N GLU A 51 -8.23 -4.63 -17.64
CA GLU A 51 -7.48 -5.81 -18.11
C GLU A 51 -6.16 -5.99 -17.34
N THR A 52 -5.46 -4.87 -17.09
CA THR A 52 -4.23 -4.84 -16.30
C THR A 52 -4.55 -5.21 -14.86
N LYS A 53 -5.58 -4.61 -14.25
CA LYS A 53 -6.03 -4.96 -12.90
C LYS A 53 -6.41 -6.43 -12.77
N ALA A 54 -7.15 -6.98 -13.75
CA ALA A 54 -7.50 -8.40 -13.77
C ALA A 54 -6.26 -9.31 -13.86
N SER A 55 -5.25 -8.91 -14.63
CA SER A 55 -3.98 -9.63 -14.73
C SER A 55 -3.18 -9.59 -13.42
N LEU A 56 -3.11 -8.43 -12.77
CA LEU A 56 -2.48 -8.28 -11.46
C LEU A 56 -3.22 -9.11 -10.39
N ARG A 57 -4.56 -9.14 -10.41
CA ARG A 57 -5.36 -10.01 -9.52
C ARG A 57 -5.05 -11.48 -9.74
N ARG A 58 -4.94 -11.95 -10.99
CA ARG A 58 -4.55 -13.34 -11.26
C ARG A 58 -3.15 -13.68 -10.74
N LEU A 59 -2.22 -12.74 -10.84
CA LEU A 59 -0.84 -12.92 -10.39
C LEU A 59 -0.75 -12.94 -8.85
N HIS A 60 -1.29 -11.93 -8.19
CA HIS A 60 -1.08 -11.67 -6.77
C HIS A 60 -2.18 -12.22 -5.85
N HIS A 61 -3.30 -12.69 -6.40
CA HIS A 61 -4.34 -13.45 -5.68
C HIS A 61 -4.58 -14.83 -6.32
N PRO A 62 -3.56 -15.70 -6.40
CA PRO A 62 -3.72 -17.02 -7.03
C PRO A 62 -4.77 -17.89 -6.33
N PHE A 63 -5.05 -17.61 -5.05
CA PHE A 63 -6.04 -18.32 -4.22
C PHE A 63 -7.33 -17.52 -3.99
N GLY A 64 -7.54 -16.44 -4.75
CA GLY A 64 -8.65 -15.51 -4.57
C GLY A 64 -8.32 -14.33 -3.64
N THR A 65 -9.12 -13.27 -3.75
CA THR A 65 -8.96 -12.06 -2.92
C THR A 65 -9.44 -12.34 -1.49
N PRO A 66 -8.68 -11.96 -0.44
CA PRO A 66 -9.13 -12.09 0.93
C PRO A 66 -10.50 -11.43 1.17
N GLN A 67 -11.42 -12.19 1.76
CA GLN A 67 -12.79 -11.72 2.01
C GLN A 67 -12.90 -11.06 3.39
N VAL A 68 -13.57 -9.91 3.45
CA VAL A 68 -13.84 -9.21 4.71
C VAL A 68 -15.16 -9.72 5.29
N THR A 69 -15.04 -10.48 6.38
CA THR A 69 -16.19 -11.08 7.09
C THR A 69 -16.67 -10.24 8.28
N GLN A 70 -16.12 -9.04 8.42
CA GLN A 70 -16.58 -8.02 9.37
C GLN A 70 -17.66 -7.17 8.66
N PRO A 71 -18.77 -6.85 9.35
CA PRO A 71 -19.79 -5.95 8.81
C PRO A 71 -19.27 -4.51 8.77
N ASP A 72 -19.85 -3.70 7.89
CA ASP A 72 -19.68 -2.25 7.83
C ASP A 72 -18.22 -1.76 7.71
N VAL A 73 -17.38 -2.53 6.98
CA VAL A 73 -16.00 -2.14 6.69
C VAL A 73 -15.92 -1.43 5.35
N SER A 74 -15.48 -0.18 5.38
CA SER A 74 -15.18 0.64 4.22
C SER A 74 -13.74 0.40 3.78
N PHE A 75 -13.57 -0.36 2.69
CA PHE A 75 -12.26 -0.62 2.12
C PHE A 75 -12.27 -0.58 0.59
N CYS A 76 -11.08 -0.45 0.00
CA CYS A 76 -10.88 -0.54 -1.44
C CYS A 76 -9.67 -1.40 -1.79
N LEU A 77 -9.62 -1.85 -3.04
CA LEU A 77 -8.50 -2.60 -3.58
C LEU A 77 -7.54 -1.71 -4.37
N LEU A 78 -6.35 -1.49 -3.83
CA LEU A 78 -5.25 -0.80 -4.52
C LEU A 78 -4.43 -1.81 -5.31
N HIS A 79 -4.07 -1.42 -6.54
CA HIS A 79 -3.31 -2.26 -7.46
C HIS A 79 -1.94 -1.65 -7.72
N GLN A 80 -0.89 -2.42 -7.44
CA GLN A 80 0.49 -2.10 -7.77
C GLN A 80 1.03 -3.20 -8.68
N SER A 81 2.13 -2.95 -9.38
CA SER A 81 2.69 -3.94 -10.31
C SER A 81 3.14 -5.21 -9.60
N ASP A 82 3.71 -5.07 -8.40
CA ASP A 82 4.30 -6.19 -7.65
C ASP A 82 3.47 -6.65 -6.44
N TYR A 83 2.39 -5.95 -6.09
CA TYR A 83 1.50 -6.33 -4.98
C TYR A 83 0.09 -5.76 -5.11
N LEU A 84 -0.84 -6.28 -4.31
CA LEU A 84 -2.20 -5.78 -4.15
C LEU A 84 -2.48 -5.48 -2.68
N THR A 85 -3.26 -4.44 -2.40
CA THR A 85 -3.58 -4.02 -1.03
C THR A 85 -5.07 -3.84 -0.83
N GLY A 86 -5.64 -4.52 0.17
CA GLY A 86 -6.97 -4.18 0.69
C GLY A 86 -6.85 -3.07 1.72
N TYR A 87 -7.13 -1.83 1.35
CA TYR A 87 -6.93 -0.66 2.20
C TYR A 87 -8.22 -0.25 2.91
N SER A 88 -8.21 -0.22 4.25
CA SER A 88 -9.37 0.25 5.03
C SER A 88 -9.30 1.76 5.20
N ARG A 89 -10.41 2.42 4.85
CA ARG A 89 -10.60 3.86 5.09
C ARG A 89 -11.03 4.15 6.52
N ASP A 90 -11.58 3.18 7.24
CA ASP A 90 -12.05 3.36 8.62
C ASP A 90 -10.89 3.41 9.62
N ILE A 91 -9.90 2.52 9.42
CA ILE A 91 -8.72 2.44 10.29
C ILE A 91 -7.44 2.98 9.64
N ILE A 92 -7.54 3.50 8.41
CA ILE A 92 -6.48 4.25 7.71
C ILE A 92 -5.20 3.41 7.57
N VAL A 93 -5.34 2.11 7.37
CA VAL A 93 -4.22 1.15 7.18
C VAL A 93 -4.65 0.05 6.20
N PRO A 94 -3.69 -0.66 5.58
CA PRO A 94 -3.97 -1.94 4.95
C PRO A 94 -4.62 -2.93 5.93
N LEU A 95 -5.69 -3.59 5.49
CA LEU A 95 -6.19 -4.83 6.11
C LEU A 95 -5.28 -6.00 5.76
N TRP A 96 -4.75 -6.02 4.54
CA TRP A 96 -3.86 -7.05 4.03
C TRP A 96 -3.10 -6.53 2.80
N VAL A 97 -1.96 -7.17 2.54
CA VAL A 97 -1.16 -7.02 1.32
C VAL A 97 -0.88 -8.41 0.76
N SER A 98 -1.04 -8.58 -0.55
CA SER A 98 -0.83 -9.85 -1.24
C SER A 98 0.13 -9.68 -2.41
N TYR A 99 1.14 -10.52 -2.49
CA TYR A 99 2.17 -10.50 -3.51
C TYR A 99 2.77 -11.89 -3.67
N VAL A 100 3.38 -12.13 -4.83
CA VAL A 100 4.11 -13.37 -5.11
C VAL A 100 5.60 -13.08 -5.14
N ILE A 101 6.35 -13.75 -4.28
CA ILE A 101 7.81 -13.71 -4.30
C ILE A 101 8.28 -14.66 -5.38
N LYS A 102 8.86 -14.12 -6.45
CA LYS A 102 9.57 -14.93 -7.45
C LYS A 102 10.94 -15.33 -6.89
N PRO A 103 11.53 -16.44 -7.36
CA PRO A 103 12.92 -16.77 -7.00
C PRO A 103 13.84 -15.57 -7.24
N LEU A 104 14.33 -14.96 -6.17
CA LEU A 104 15.15 -13.76 -6.24
C LEU A 104 16.57 -14.17 -6.65
N PHE A 105 17.02 -13.73 -7.82
CA PHE A 105 18.41 -13.91 -8.25
C PHE A 105 19.37 -12.94 -7.53
N HIS A 106 18.84 -11.84 -6.99
CA HIS A 106 19.56 -10.87 -6.17
C HIS A 106 18.67 -10.36 -5.04
N VAL A 107 19.14 -10.50 -3.80
CA VAL A 107 18.50 -9.88 -2.63
C VAL A 107 19.10 -8.48 -2.47
N ARG A 108 18.30 -7.44 -2.68
CA ARG A 108 18.74 -6.06 -2.36
C ARG A 108 18.68 -5.87 -0.85
N ALA A 109 19.69 -5.22 -0.29
CA ALA A 109 19.63 -4.82 1.11
C ALA A 109 18.46 -3.83 1.31
N PRO A 110 17.75 -3.89 2.45
CA PRO A 110 16.74 -2.90 2.76
C PRO A 110 17.36 -1.49 2.69
N GLY A 111 16.84 -0.67 1.77
CA GLY A 111 17.17 0.75 1.72
C GLY A 111 16.52 1.50 2.89
N PRO A 112 17.00 2.71 3.23
CA PRO A 112 16.34 3.53 4.24
C PRO A 112 14.90 3.84 3.83
N GLU A 113 13.93 3.46 4.67
CA GLU A 113 12.49 3.78 4.49
C GLU A 113 12.17 5.28 4.73
N GLU A 114 13.17 6.16 4.65
CA GLU A 114 13.05 7.59 5.01
C GLU A 114 12.21 8.41 4.03
N CYS A 115 11.90 7.84 2.88
CA CYS A 115 11.19 8.50 1.81
C CYS A 115 9.90 7.73 1.55
N VAL A 116 8.78 8.22 2.08
CA VAL A 116 7.44 7.75 1.75
C VAL A 116 6.66 8.91 1.12
N ARG A 117 6.03 8.66 -0.02
CA ARG A 117 5.14 9.62 -0.70
C ARG A 117 3.68 9.32 -0.41
N ALA A 118 2.82 10.31 -0.64
CA ALA A 118 1.38 10.11 -0.57
C ALA A 118 0.88 9.23 -1.74
N ASP A 119 -0.12 8.40 -1.48
CA ASP A 119 -0.86 7.67 -2.51
C ASP A 119 -2.04 8.53 -3.02
N VAL A 120 -1.96 8.99 -4.27
CA VAL A 120 -2.99 9.83 -4.92
C VAL A 120 -4.37 9.18 -5.00
N ARG A 121 -4.45 7.85 -4.84
CA ARG A 121 -5.69 7.07 -4.92
C ARG A 121 -6.46 7.05 -3.61
N VAL A 122 -5.89 7.55 -2.52
CA VAL A 122 -6.52 7.56 -1.20
C VAL A 122 -6.73 9.02 -0.76
N PRO A 123 -7.96 9.43 -0.38
CA PRO A 123 -8.23 10.79 0.08
C PRO A 123 -7.42 11.13 1.34
N PRO A 124 -7.05 12.41 1.55
CA PRO A 124 -6.31 12.84 2.73
C PRO A 124 -7.00 12.46 4.05
N GLU A 125 -8.33 12.50 4.09
CA GLU A 125 -9.16 12.15 5.25
C GLU A 125 -9.04 10.67 5.63
N ALA A 126 -8.76 9.82 4.64
CA ALA A 126 -8.54 8.39 4.81
C ALA A 126 -7.06 8.03 4.64
N SER A 127 -6.13 8.98 4.74
CA SER A 127 -4.69 8.75 4.57
C SER A 127 -3.92 8.98 5.86
N GLN A 128 -2.81 8.25 6.04
CA GLN A 128 -1.91 8.47 7.16
C GLN A 128 -1.05 9.72 6.96
N LEU A 129 -0.88 10.47 8.04
CA LEU A 129 0.04 11.61 8.14
C LEU A 129 1.47 11.11 8.38
N CYS A 130 2.39 11.34 7.45
CA CYS A 130 3.79 10.94 7.63
C CYS A 130 4.48 11.70 8.76
N SER A 131 4.06 12.94 9.02
CA SER A 131 4.55 13.75 10.14
C SER A 131 4.28 13.13 11.51
N ARG A 132 3.27 12.25 11.64
CA ARG A 132 2.95 11.54 12.89
C ARG A 132 4.09 10.62 13.36
N PHE A 133 4.83 10.05 12.41
CA PHE A 133 5.92 9.12 12.69
C PHE A 133 7.29 9.80 12.73
N LYS A 134 7.40 10.97 12.09
CA LYS A 134 8.64 11.74 12.05
C LYS A 134 9.04 12.19 13.45
N ASN A 135 10.24 11.81 13.90
CA ASN A 135 10.80 12.13 15.21
C ASN A 135 9.95 11.68 16.41
N HIS A 136 9.05 10.72 16.24
CA HIS A 136 8.22 10.24 17.34
C HIS A 136 9.02 9.24 18.22
N PRO A 137 9.08 9.43 19.55
CA PRO A 137 10.05 8.73 20.41
C PRO A 137 9.76 7.23 20.61
N ARG A 138 8.52 6.79 20.36
CA ARG A 138 8.06 5.42 20.65
C ARG A 138 7.33 4.74 19.52
N LEU A 139 7.12 5.40 18.39
CA LEU A 139 6.27 4.91 17.31
C LEU A 139 6.94 5.24 15.99
N THR A 140 7.07 4.25 15.15
CA THR A 140 7.51 4.39 13.76
C THR A 140 6.42 3.83 12.87
N PHE A 141 6.75 3.64 11.59
CA PHE A 141 5.96 2.82 10.68
C PHE A 141 6.83 1.71 10.11
N GLY A 142 6.19 0.65 9.63
CA GLY A 142 6.79 -0.33 8.71
C GLY A 142 5.97 -0.39 7.43
N LEU A 143 6.53 -1.04 6.40
CA LEU A 143 5.88 -1.26 5.12
C LEU A 143 5.45 -2.73 4.99
N LEU A 144 4.20 -2.99 4.61
CA LEU A 144 3.72 -4.36 4.48
C LEU A 144 4.25 -5.05 3.23
N HIS A 145 4.27 -4.34 2.09
CA HIS A 145 5.07 -4.75 0.95
C HIS A 145 6.49 -4.18 1.09
N PRO A 146 7.53 -5.02 1.23
CA PRO A 146 8.91 -4.54 1.36
C PRO A 146 9.45 -4.03 0.01
N PRO A 147 10.03 -2.81 -0.06
CA PRO A 147 10.54 -2.23 -1.30
C PRO A 147 11.60 -3.07 -2.03
N TYR A 148 12.42 -3.81 -1.27
CA TYR A 148 13.48 -4.66 -1.81
C TYR A 148 12.97 -5.92 -2.55
N LEU A 149 11.66 -6.22 -2.47
CA LEU A 149 11.01 -7.29 -3.23
C LEU A 149 10.39 -6.83 -4.55
N ASN A 150 10.49 -5.54 -4.90
CA ASN A 150 10.01 -5.06 -6.20
C ASN A 150 10.82 -5.70 -7.34
N ASP A 151 10.11 -6.26 -8.30
CA ASP A 151 10.66 -7.00 -9.44
C ASP A 151 10.32 -6.27 -10.75
N SER A 152 9.06 -5.90 -10.93
CA SER A 152 8.54 -5.29 -12.15
C SER A 152 8.47 -3.76 -12.06
N ALA A 153 8.33 -3.22 -10.84
CA ALA A 153 8.21 -1.79 -10.58
C ALA A 153 9.44 -1.20 -9.87
N PRO A 154 9.63 0.13 -9.91
CA PRO A 154 10.62 0.80 -9.08
C PRO A 154 10.30 0.60 -7.59
N GLU A 155 11.33 0.51 -6.72
CA GLU A 155 11.18 0.38 -5.25
C GLU A 155 10.23 1.43 -4.64
N THR A 156 10.16 2.60 -5.27
CA THR A 156 9.31 3.73 -4.90
C THR A 156 7.81 3.44 -4.92
N ASP A 157 7.35 2.39 -5.59
CA ASP A 157 5.94 1.98 -5.59
C ASP A 157 5.52 1.26 -4.29
N SER A 158 6.51 0.82 -3.51
CA SER A 158 6.30 0.28 -2.15
C SER A 158 6.45 1.37 -1.09
N LEU A 159 7.10 2.48 -1.43
CA LEU A 159 7.34 3.65 -0.59
C LEU A 159 6.15 4.63 -0.63
N ILE A 160 4.94 4.13 -0.37
CA ILE A 160 3.70 4.91 -0.37
C ILE A 160 2.97 4.79 0.96
N ASN A 161 2.28 5.85 1.38
CA ASN A 161 1.64 5.88 2.69
C ASN A 161 0.47 4.89 2.86
N SER A 162 -0.15 4.47 1.76
CA SER A 162 -1.16 3.41 1.75
C SER A 162 -0.59 2.01 2.04
N ASN A 163 0.74 1.85 2.03
CA ASN A 163 1.45 0.62 2.42
C ASN A 163 2.05 0.69 3.84
N MET A 164 1.91 1.85 4.52
CA MET A 164 2.43 2.04 5.88
C MET A 164 1.52 1.42 6.94
N VAL A 165 2.12 0.88 7.98
CA VAL A 165 1.44 0.49 9.22
C VAL A 165 2.19 1.04 10.45
N PRO A 166 1.49 1.54 11.49
CA PRO A 166 2.13 1.90 12.75
C PRO A 166 2.88 0.72 13.36
N MET A 167 4.13 0.92 13.75
CA MET A 167 4.99 -0.15 14.23
C MET A 167 5.88 0.34 15.36
N PHE A 168 6.02 -0.45 16.42
CA PHE A 168 7.00 -0.14 17.47
C PHE A 168 8.43 -0.39 16.95
N PRO A 169 9.42 0.45 17.32
CA PRO A 169 10.80 0.28 16.86
C PRO A 169 11.36 -1.14 17.08
N ALA A 170 11.07 -1.74 18.23
CA ALA A 170 11.53 -3.10 18.54
C ALA A 170 10.94 -4.16 17.61
N PHE A 171 9.67 -4.01 17.20
CA PHE A 171 9.03 -4.92 16.26
C PHE A 171 9.50 -4.65 14.83
N LYS A 172 9.76 -3.38 14.48
CA LYS A 172 10.31 -3.02 13.17
C LYS A 172 11.62 -3.75 12.86
N ASN A 173 12.51 -3.87 13.84
CA ASN A 173 13.76 -4.62 13.70
C ASN A 173 13.57 -6.13 13.43
N VAL A 174 12.42 -6.69 13.78
CA VAL A 174 12.08 -8.10 13.46
C VAL A 174 11.43 -8.20 12.08
N TRP A 175 10.75 -7.14 11.66
CA TRP A 175 10.02 -7.07 10.40
C TRP A 175 10.92 -6.84 9.18
N THR A 176 11.96 -6.00 9.32
CA THR A 176 12.89 -5.59 8.26
C THR A 176 14.21 -6.33 8.31
#